data_AF-A0A3M9ZK35-F1
#
_entry.id   AF-A0A3M9ZK35-F1
#
_cell.length_a   1.000
_cell.length_b   1.000
_cell.length_c   1.000
_cell.angle_alpha   90.00
_cell.angle_beta   90.00
_cell.angle_gamma   90.00
#
_symmetry.space_group_name_H-M   'P 1'
#
loop_
_entity.id
_entity.type
_entity.pdbx_description
1 polymer ?
#
loop_
_entity_poly.entity_id
_entity_poly.type
_entity_poly.pdbx_seq_one_letter_code
_entity_poly.pdbx_strand_id
1 'polypeptide(L)'
;MEDCLEVILELVEFKGYATTIDVSRYMSVSAPSATGMIRRLDSMGLLRHEKYRGIDLTPQGRRLAEGIRQKHGTLVEFFGLLGIDAKTANADAEGAEHHLNPKTARRLRKFVTYLRANPRVVRDFRRS
;
A
#
# COMPACT_ATOMS: atom_id res chain seq x y z
N MET A 1 -4.35 9.52 -2.90
CA MET A 1 -3.11 10.05 -3.57
C MET A 1 -1.96 9.11 -3.29
N GLU A 2 -1.78 8.72 -2.04
CA GLU A 2 -0.89 7.62 -1.65
C GLU A 2 -1.22 6.32 -2.38
N ASP A 3 -2.51 5.96 -2.48
CA ASP A 3 -3.03 4.84 -3.28
C ASP A 3 -2.63 4.95 -4.77
N CYS A 4 -2.53 6.16 -5.33
CA CYS A 4 -2.04 6.33 -6.70
C CYS A 4 -0.57 5.90 -6.85
N LEU A 5 0.27 6.11 -5.82
CA LEU A 5 1.65 5.64 -5.82
C LEU A 5 1.74 4.12 -5.71
N GLU A 6 0.89 3.49 -4.90
CA GLU A 6 0.84 2.03 -4.80
C GLU A 6 0.41 1.40 -6.12
N VAL A 7 -0.64 1.93 -6.74
CA VAL A 7 -1.08 1.47 -8.07
C VAL A 7 0.02 1.63 -9.11
N ILE A 8 0.74 2.76 -9.12
CA ILE A 8 1.87 2.94 -10.05
C ILE A 8 2.98 1.93 -9.73
N LEU A 9 3.31 1.69 -8.45
CA LEU A 9 4.30 0.70 -8.04
C LEU A 9 3.93 -0.69 -8.55
N GLU A 10 2.69 -1.13 -8.34
CA GLU A 10 2.19 -2.44 -8.78
C GLU A 10 2.23 -2.58 -10.30
N LEU A 11 1.78 -1.57 -11.04
CA LEU A 11 1.84 -1.58 -12.50
C LEU A 11 3.28 -1.63 -13.02
N VAL A 12 4.19 -0.85 -12.43
CA VAL A 12 5.62 -0.85 -12.82
C VAL A 12 6.27 -2.20 -12.48
N GLU A 13 5.99 -2.80 -11.33
CA GLU A 13 6.51 -4.13 -10.97
C GLU A 13 5.94 -5.23 -11.89
N PHE A 14 4.67 -5.13 -12.29
CA PHE A 14 4.01 -6.15 -13.11
C PHE A 14 4.40 -6.10 -14.59
N LYS A 15 4.47 -4.92 -15.20
CA LYS A 15 4.71 -4.76 -16.65
C LYS A 15 5.85 -3.82 -17.04
N GLY A 16 6.58 -3.27 -16.07
CA GLY A 16 7.73 -2.40 -16.29
C GLY A 16 7.43 -0.91 -16.48
N TYR A 17 6.17 -0.52 -16.61
CA TYR A 17 5.75 0.87 -16.78
C TYR A 17 4.29 1.06 -16.35
N ALA A 18 3.87 2.30 -16.06
CA ALA A 18 2.46 2.66 -15.87
C ALA A 18 2.04 3.73 -16.88
N THR A 19 0.77 3.73 -17.29
CA THR A 19 0.17 4.84 -18.06
C THR A 19 -1.00 5.43 -17.30
N THR A 20 -1.36 6.67 -17.62
CA THR A 20 -2.56 7.32 -17.05
C THR A 20 -3.82 6.48 -17.25
N ILE A 21 -3.93 5.77 -18.39
CA ILE A 21 -5.08 4.90 -18.69
C ILE A 21 -5.09 3.72 -17.72
N ASP A 22 -3.95 3.08 -17.49
CA ASP A 22 -3.86 1.97 -16.54
C ASP A 22 -4.24 2.44 -15.12
N VAL A 23 -3.67 3.56 -14.67
CA VAL A 23 -3.96 4.12 -13.35
C VAL A 23 -5.45 4.45 -13.21
N SER A 24 -6.07 5.07 -14.23
CA SER A 24 -7.51 5.39 -14.19
C SER A 24 -8.39 4.13 -14.09
N ARG A 25 -8.02 3.06 -14.82
CA ARG A 25 -8.76 1.80 -14.82
C ARG A 25 -8.63 1.09 -13.49
N TYR A 26 -7.40 0.99 -12.98
CA TYR A 26 -7.13 0.29 -11.73
C TYR A 26 -7.78 0.98 -10.53
N MET A 27 -7.69 2.31 -10.46
CA MET A 27 -8.31 3.10 -9.40
C MET A 27 -9.81 3.33 -9.59
N SER A 28 -10.40 2.87 -10.70
CA SER A 28 -11.81 3.13 -11.06
C SER A 28 -12.19 4.63 -11.00
N VAL A 29 -11.30 5.50 -11.47
CA VAL A 29 -11.50 6.96 -11.52
C VAL A 29 -11.53 7.47 -12.96
N SER A 30 -12.05 8.68 -13.18
CA SER A 30 -12.01 9.31 -14.50
C SER A 30 -10.58 9.64 -14.93
N ALA A 31 -10.32 9.64 -16.24
CA ALA A 31 -9.00 10.00 -16.79
C ALA A 31 -8.52 11.42 -16.38
N PRO A 32 -9.39 12.45 -16.31
CA PRO A 32 -9.00 13.75 -15.75
C PRO A 32 -8.57 13.67 -14.28
N SER A 33 -9.26 12.88 -13.45
CA SER A 33 -8.89 12.70 -12.03
C SER A 33 -7.53 12.01 -11.90
N ALA A 34 -7.29 10.92 -12.63
CA ALA A 34 -5.99 10.25 -12.66
C ALA A 34 -4.87 11.21 -13.11
N THR A 35 -5.11 11.98 -14.18
CA THR A 35 -4.15 12.99 -14.67
C THR A 35 -3.85 14.04 -13.60
N GLY A 36 -4.86 14.52 -12.87
CA GLY A 36 -4.69 15.46 -11.78
C GLY A 36 -3.84 14.90 -10.63
N MET A 37 -4.07 13.63 -10.23
CA MET A 37 -3.26 12.96 -9.21
C MET A 37 -1.81 12.78 -9.65
N ILE A 38 -1.59 12.31 -10.88
CA ILE A 38 -0.25 12.10 -11.44
C ILE A 38 0.53 13.41 -11.49
N ARG A 39 -0.09 14.51 -11.96
CA ARG A 39 0.54 15.84 -11.98
C ARG A 39 0.93 16.34 -10.60
N ARG A 40 0.11 16.09 -9.57
CA ARG A 40 0.46 16.46 -8.19
C ARG A 40 1.66 15.66 -7.69
N LEU A 41 1.67 14.34 -7.91
CA LEU A 41 2.80 13.48 -7.54
C LEU A 41 4.10 13.86 -8.27
N ASP A 42 4.00 14.25 -9.55
CA ASP A 42 5.12 14.77 -10.35
C ASP A 42 5.68 16.06 -9.74
N SER A 43 4.80 17.02 -9.40
CA SER A 43 5.20 18.27 -8.73
C SER A 43 5.85 18.08 -7.37
N MET A 44 5.57 16.97 -6.69
CA MET A 44 6.19 16.56 -5.43
C MET A 44 7.50 15.79 -5.62
N GLY A 45 7.93 15.53 -6.86
CA GLY A 45 9.13 14.76 -7.19
C GLY A 45 9.02 13.26 -6.89
N LEU A 46 7.79 12.73 -6.78
CA LEU A 46 7.54 11.33 -6.42
C LEU A 46 7.46 10.41 -7.63
N LEU A 47 7.18 10.94 -8.80
CA LEU A 47 7.19 10.21 -10.06
C LEU A 47 7.83 11.05 -11.16
N ARG A 48 8.11 10.42 -12.29
CA ARG A 48 8.44 11.08 -13.56
C ARG A 48 7.44 10.62 -14.60
N HIS A 49 6.92 11.58 -15.35
CA HIS A 49 6.03 11.31 -16.46
C HIS A 49 6.71 11.75 -17.77
N GLU A 50 7.16 10.77 -18.55
CA GLU A 50 7.80 11.02 -19.85
C GLU A 50 6.86 10.63 -20.99
N LYS A 51 6.69 11.53 -21.97
CA LYS A 51 5.93 11.26 -23.19
C LYS A 51 6.52 10.02 -23.87
N TYR A 52 5.67 9.03 -24.21
CA TYR A 52 6.02 7.73 -24.79
C TYR A 52 6.68 6.69 -23.87
N ARG A 53 7.26 7.10 -22.73
CA ARG A 53 7.87 6.17 -21.74
C ARG A 53 6.95 5.81 -20.58
N GLY A 54 5.87 6.57 -20.39
CA GLY A 54 4.91 6.33 -19.32
C GLY A 54 5.33 6.99 -18.01
N ILE A 55 4.83 6.43 -16.93
CA ILE A 55 4.99 6.90 -15.56
C ILE A 55 5.91 5.92 -14.83
N ASP A 56 6.92 6.46 -14.17
CA ASP A 56 7.81 5.70 -13.30
C ASP A 56 7.99 6.43 -11.96
N LEU A 57 8.19 5.68 -10.89
CA LEU A 57 8.41 6.23 -9.56
C LEU A 57 9.86 6.69 -9.41
N THR A 58 10.06 7.86 -8.81
CA THR A 58 11.40 8.22 -8.34
C THR A 58 11.79 7.31 -7.17
N PRO A 59 13.08 7.25 -6.80
CA PRO A 59 13.49 6.51 -5.60
C PRO A 59 12.73 6.95 -4.33
N GLN A 60 12.32 8.22 -4.25
CA GLN A 60 11.51 8.73 -3.15
C GLN A 60 10.07 8.23 -3.22
N GLY A 61 9.42 8.32 -4.39
CA GLY A 61 8.05 7.81 -4.56
C GLY A 61 7.96 6.30 -4.35
N ARG A 62 8.95 5.54 -4.82
CA ARG A 62 9.05 4.10 -4.59
C ARG A 62 9.12 3.78 -3.09
N ARG A 63 10.00 4.46 -2.34
CA ARG A 63 10.09 4.25 -0.88
C ARG A 63 8.79 4.57 -0.16
N LEU A 64 8.07 5.60 -0.60
CA LEU A 64 6.78 5.96 -0.02
C LEU A 64 5.73 4.87 -0.31
N ALA A 65 5.59 4.46 -1.57
CA ALA A 65 4.68 3.38 -1.99
C ALA A 65 4.97 2.06 -1.26
N GLU A 66 6.25 1.64 -1.20
CA GLU A 66 6.67 0.44 -0.46
C GLU A 66 6.38 0.54 1.04
N GLY A 67 6.50 1.75 1.61
CA GLY A 67 6.16 2.02 2.99
C GLY A 67 4.68 1.82 3.28
N ILE A 68 3.80 2.27 2.38
CA ILE A 68 2.35 2.10 2.50
C ILE A 68 1.99 0.62 2.35
N ARG A 69 2.48 -0.06 1.30
CA ARG A 69 2.30 -1.50 1.08
C ARG A 69 2.74 -2.34 2.28
N GLN A 70 3.85 -1.97 2.92
CA GLN A 70 4.32 -2.64 4.13
C GLN A 70 3.37 -2.47 5.32
N LYS A 71 2.80 -1.27 5.50
CA LYS A 71 1.82 -1.02 6.56
C LYS A 71 0.55 -1.83 6.31
N HIS A 72 0.04 -1.84 5.07
CA HIS A 72 -1.11 -2.65 4.67
C HIS A 72 -0.89 -4.12 5.01
N GLY A 73 0.21 -4.72 4.53
CA GLY A 73 0.54 -6.12 4.82
C GLY A 73 0.70 -6.42 6.32
N THR A 74 1.24 -5.46 7.10
CA THR A 74 1.35 -5.60 8.56
C THR A 74 -0.03 -5.61 9.22
N LEU A 75 -0.96 -4.78 8.77
CA LEU A 75 -2.33 -4.73 9.28
C LEU A 75 -3.11 -5.98 8.93
N VAL A 76 -3.07 -6.40 7.66
CA VAL A 76 -3.72 -7.64 7.20
C VAL A 76 -3.25 -8.84 8.03
N GLU A 77 -1.94 -8.96 8.24
CA GLU A 77 -1.39 -10.04 9.05
C GLU A 77 -1.82 -9.93 10.53
N PHE A 78 -1.81 -8.72 11.09
CA PHE A 78 -2.27 -8.48 12.45
C PHE A 78 -3.73 -8.89 12.65
N PHE A 79 -4.64 -8.44 11.79
CA PHE A 79 -6.06 -8.81 11.86
C PHE A 79 -6.26 -10.31 11.62
N GLY A 80 -5.51 -10.89 10.69
CA GLY A 80 -5.48 -12.33 10.48
C GLY A 80 -5.10 -13.07 11.76
N LEU A 81 -4.09 -12.62 12.52
CA LEU A 81 -3.71 -13.20 13.81
C LEU A 81 -4.83 -13.11 14.86
N LEU A 82 -5.62 -12.03 14.86
CA LEU A 82 -6.82 -11.90 15.69
C LEU A 82 -7.95 -12.89 15.32
N GLY A 83 -7.86 -13.54 14.16
CA GLY A 83 -8.86 -14.50 13.67
C GLY A 83 -9.86 -13.90 12.69
N ILE A 84 -9.64 -12.67 12.22
CA ILE A 84 -10.44 -12.04 11.19
C ILE A 84 -10.16 -12.72 9.84
N ASP A 85 -11.21 -12.95 9.06
CA ASP A 85 -11.08 -13.54 7.73
C ASP A 85 -10.33 -12.61 6.77
N ALA A 86 -9.73 -13.19 5.72
CA ALA A 86 -8.87 -12.44 4.81
C ALA A 86 -9.60 -11.28 4.11
N LYS A 87 -10.89 -11.43 3.77
CA LYS A 87 -11.63 -10.38 3.06
C LYS A 87 -11.82 -9.17 3.97
N THR A 88 -12.29 -9.40 5.19
CA THR A 88 -12.47 -8.35 6.19
C THR A 88 -11.13 -7.72 6.59
N ALA A 89 -10.09 -8.53 6.81
CA ALA A 89 -8.75 -8.04 7.16
C ALA A 89 -8.14 -7.11 6.08
N ASN A 90 -8.32 -7.44 4.79
CA ASN A 90 -7.88 -6.56 3.71
C ASN A 90 -8.70 -5.26 3.66
N ALA A 91 -10.02 -5.36 3.76
CA ALA A 91 -10.90 -4.20 3.72
C ALA A 91 -10.67 -3.24 4.90
N ASP A 92 -10.38 -3.76 6.10
CA ASP A 92 -10.09 -2.95 7.29
C ASP A 92 -8.66 -2.39 7.28
N ALA A 93 -7.73 -3.07 6.61
CA ALA A 93 -6.39 -2.55 6.41
C ALA A 93 -6.43 -1.36 5.45
N GLU A 94 -7.12 -1.51 4.33
CA GLU A 94 -7.35 -0.48 3.31
C GLU A 94 -7.83 0.83 3.96
N GLY A 95 -7.16 1.94 3.65
CA GLY A 95 -7.41 3.23 4.29
C GLY A 95 -6.67 3.42 5.61
N ALA A 96 -6.56 2.39 6.45
CA ALA A 96 -5.89 2.49 7.75
C ALA A 96 -4.37 2.63 7.61
N GLU A 97 -3.75 2.06 6.56
CA GLU A 97 -2.31 2.21 6.32
C GLU A 97 -1.86 3.68 6.13
N HIS A 98 -2.71 4.51 5.53
CA HIS A 98 -2.39 5.92 5.28
C HIS A 98 -2.36 6.75 6.57
N HIS A 99 -3.17 6.38 7.55
CA HIS A 99 -3.34 7.14 8.79
C HIS A 99 -2.40 6.67 9.93
N LEU A 100 -1.71 5.55 9.73
CA LEU A 100 -0.77 5.04 10.72
C LEU A 100 0.51 5.88 10.77
N ASN A 101 0.79 6.42 11.97
CA ASN A 101 2.08 7.00 12.28
C ASN A 101 3.21 5.98 12.05
N PRO A 102 4.34 6.36 11.43
CA PRO A 102 5.46 5.45 11.15
C PRO A 102 6.01 4.74 12.40
N LYS A 103 5.99 5.39 13.57
CA LYS A 103 6.41 4.78 14.85
C LYS A 103 5.44 3.67 15.26
N THR A 104 4.15 3.88 15.11
CA THR A 104 3.09 2.89 15.39
C THR A 104 3.22 1.70 14.46
N ALA A 105 3.28 1.92 13.15
CA ALA A 105 3.46 0.86 12.16
C ALA A 105 4.68 -0.01 12.46
N ARG A 106 5.83 0.60 12.78
CA ARG A 106 7.05 -0.13 13.13
C ARG A 106 6.89 -0.99 14.39
N ARG A 107 6.18 -0.49 15.41
CA ARG A 107 5.92 -1.24 16.65
C ARG A 107 4.93 -2.38 16.40
N LEU A 108 3.88 -2.13 15.63
CA LEU A 108 2.90 -3.14 15.24
C LEU A 108 3.57 -4.28 14.46
N ARG A 109 4.42 -3.97 13.48
CA ARG A 109 5.18 -4.99 12.72
C ARG A 109 6.05 -5.87 13.62
N LYS A 110 6.74 -5.27 14.61
CA LYS A 110 7.50 -6.03 15.61
C LYS A 110 6.58 -6.93 16.46
N PHE A 111 5.41 -6.44 16.83
CA PHE A 111 4.44 -7.20 17.60
C PHE A 111 3.88 -8.39 16.79
N VAL A 112 3.51 -8.17 15.53
CA VAL A 112 3.12 -9.23 14.60
C VAL A 112 4.22 -10.29 14.48
N THR A 113 5.48 -9.87 14.30
CA THR A 113 6.63 -10.79 14.25
C THR A 113 6.75 -11.63 15.52
N TYR A 114 6.57 -11.00 16.69
CA TYR A 114 6.57 -11.70 17.97
C TYR A 114 5.44 -12.72 18.07
N LEU A 115 4.21 -12.36 17.69
CA LEU A 115 3.06 -13.27 17.72
C LEU A 115 3.26 -14.48 16.80
N ARG A 116 3.81 -14.29 15.59
CA ARG A 116 4.17 -15.38 14.68
C ARG A 116 5.19 -16.34 15.29
N ALA A 117 6.21 -15.80 15.97
CA ALA A 117 7.22 -16.60 16.64
C ALA A 117 6.68 -17.33 17.89
N ASN A 118 5.51 -16.91 18.40
CA ASN A 118 4.88 -17.46 19.61
C ASN A 118 3.44 -17.95 19.33
N PRO A 119 3.25 -19.00 18.52
CA PRO A 119 1.92 -19.44 18.07
C PRO A 119 1.00 -19.94 19.20
N ARG A 120 1.55 -20.24 20.38
CA ARG A 120 0.75 -20.57 21.58
C ARG A 120 -0.08 -19.37 22.03
N VAL A 121 0.53 -18.18 22.12
CA VAL A 121 -0.15 -16.93 22.52
C VAL A 121 -1.36 -16.64 21.64
N VAL A 122 -1.19 -16.79 20.32
CA VAL A 122 -2.26 -16.57 19.34
C VAL A 122 -3.38 -17.59 19.51
N ARG A 123 -3.03 -18.86 19.75
CA ARG A 123 -4.02 -19.93 19.93
C ARG A 123 -4.81 -19.75 21.22
N ASP A 124 -4.16 -19.35 22.29
CA ASP A 124 -4.80 -19.13 23.59
C ASP A 124 -5.76 -17.95 23.51
N PHE A 125 -5.34 -16.85 22.86
CA PHE A 125 -6.19 -15.69 22.59
C PHE A 125 -7.43 -16.05 21.76
N ARG A 126 -7.30 -16.91 20.75
CA ARG A 126 -8.45 -17.30 19.90
C ARG A 126 -9.44 -18.25 20.57
N ARG A 127 -9.09 -18.81 21.73
CA ARG A 127 -9.94 -19.73 22.48
C ARG A 127 -10.75 -19.04 23.59
N SER A 128 -10.30 -17.87 24.04
CA SER A 128 -11.02 -17.01 25.00
C SER A 128 -12.13 -16.23 24.31
#